data_AF-A0A971MGD0-F1
#
_entry.id   AF-A0A971MGD0-F1
#
_cell.length_a   1.000
_cell.length_b   1.000
_cell.length_c   1.000
_cell.angle_alpha   90.00
_cell.angle_beta   90.00
_cell.angle_gamma   90.00
#
_symmetry.space_group_name_H-M   'P 1'
#
loop_
_entity.id
_entity.type
_entity.pdbx_description
1 polymer ?
#
loop_
_entity_poly.entity_id
_entity_poly.type
_entity_poly.pdbx_seq_one_letter_code
_entity_poly.pdbx_strand_id
1 'polypeptide(L)'
;MSLFLAPIHSIMYGKIKNQDKINDELIKKFGDETLRNEIITNIGSLPSGELADVIDTQNIHGWLQSQIDIVEKSFSTIVENLLEKGVSKSDLIQWFEDNGKNFEIAESGEELYQMFSGFYLDGMPCDRAIQPIELEENSAKWAQNIDVHGKYWDDGGILYNELRCAMIRGLAENSGFKFNYNEGTYEVTK
;
A
#
# COMPACT_ATOMS: atom_id res chain seq x y z
N MET A 1 -18.11 14.76 -21.94
CA MET A 1 -19.18 13.99 -21.29
C MET A 1 -18.97 14.13 -19.80
N SER A 2 -20.00 14.45 -19.02
CA SER A 2 -19.92 14.48 -17.56
C SER A 2 -19.49 13.09 -17.07
N LEU A 3 -18.31 12.98 -16.47
CA LEU A 3 -17.78 11.72 -15.98
C LEU A 3 -18.49 11.40 -14.66
N PHE A 4 -19.36 10.39 -14.71
CA PHE A 4 -19.97 9.81 -13.52
C PHE A 4 -18.88 9.21 -12.63
N LEU A 5 -18.92 9.50 -11.33
CA LEU A 5 -18.02 8.92 -10.34
C LEU A 5 -18.37 7.43 -10.20
N ALA A 6 -17.59 6.57 -10.84
CA ALA A 6 -17.79 5.13 -10.79
C ALA A 6 -17.34 4.59 -9.41
N PRO A 7 -17.92 3.48 -8.91
CA PRO A 7 -17.52 2.90 -7.62
C PRO A 7 -16.01 2.65 -7.50
N ILE A 8 -15.34 2.35 -8.61
CA ILE A 8 -13.89 2.16 -8.66
C ILE A 8 -13.09 3.41 -8.25
N HIS A 9 -13.60 4.62 -8.53
CA HIS A 9 -12.92 5.86 -8.14
C HIS A 9 -12.87 6.00 -6.62
N SER A 10 -13.97 5.67 -5.93
CA SER A 10 -14.03 5.64 -4.47
C SER A 10 -13.14 4.56 -3.87
N ILE A 11 -13.09 3.37 -4.49
CA ILE A 11 -12.19 2.28 -4.06
C ILE A 11 -10.73 2.72 -4.17
N MET A 12 -10.33 3.30 -5.31
CA MET A 12 -8.97 3.79 -5.50
C MET A 12 -8.61 4.90 -4.53
N TYR A 13 -9.53 5.84 -4.27
CA TYR A 13 -9.29 6.87 -3.26
C TYR A 13 -9.19 6.30 -1.84
N GLY A 14 -9.94 5.25 -1.52
CA GLY A 14 -9.78 4.51 -0.26
C GLY A 14 -8.37 3.94 -0.09
N LYS A 15 -7.83 3.32 -1.14
CA LYS A 15 -6.45 2.80 -1.15
C LYS A 15 -5.40 3.91 -1.03
N ILE A 16 -5.63 5.05 -1.70
CA ILE A 16 -4.77 6.25 -1.57
C ILE A 16 -4.74 6.70 -0.10
N LYS A 17 -5.91 6.80 0.55
CA LYS A 17 -6.00 7.15 1.98
C LYS A 17 -5.32 6.13 2.89
N ASN A 18 -5.36 4.83 2.56
CA ASN A 18 -4.63 3.80 3.32
C ASN A 18 -3.12 4.02 3.28
N GLN A 19 -2.56 4.32 2.09
CA GLN A 19 -1.13 4.61 1.96
C GLN A 19 -0.74 5.91 2.68
N ASP A 20 -1.56 6.96 2.59
CA ASP A 20 -1.33 8.21 3.31
C ASP A 20 -1.32 8.01 4.84
N LYS A 21 -2.23 7.15 5.33
CA LYS A 21 -2.25 6.74 6.73
C LYS A 21 -0.95 6.03 7.16
N ILE A 22 -0.41 5.14 6.33
CA ILE A 22 0.89 4.50 6.60
C ILE A 22 2.00 5.56 6.72
N ASN A 23 2.04 6.51 5.79
CA ASN A 23 3.03 7.59 5.80
C ASN A 23 2.96 8.39 7.10
N ASP A 24 1.74 8.75 7.50
CA ASP A 24 1.47 9.46 8.75
C ASP A 24 1.92 8.69 9.99
N GLU A 25 1.63 7.39 10.05
CA GLU A 25 1.96 6.54 11.18
C GLU A 25 3.46 6.26 11.28
N LEU A 26 4.17 6.12 10.15
CA LEU A 26 5.63 6.01 10.11
C LEU A 26 6.30 7.27 10.66
N ILE A 27 5.88 8.45 10.20
CA ILE A 27 6.40 9.73 10.71
C ILE A 27 6.13 9.84 12.22
N LYS A 28 4.92 9.51 12.68
CA LYS A 28 4.58 9.55 14.11
C LYS A 28 5.42 8.59 14.95
N LYS A 29 5.78 7.42 14.39
CA LYS A 29 6.51 6.37 15.10
C LYS A 29 8.02 6.60 15.15
N PHE A 30 8.60 7.00 14.02
CA PHE A 30 10.06 7.02 13.82
C PHE A 30 10.61 8.38 13.42
N GLY A 31 9.76 9.26 12.90
CA GLY A 31 10.13 10.59 12.42
C GLY A 31 9.79 11.71 13.41
N ASP A 32 9.62 12.90 12.87
CA ASP A 32 9.29 14.11 13.59
C ASP A 32 8.47 15.08 12.71
N GLU A 33 8.03 16.18 13.29
CA GLU A 33 7.29 17.22 12.56
C GLU A 33 8.16 17.95 11.52
N THR A 34 9.48 17.91 11.64
CA THR A 34 10.37 18.47 10.61
C THR A 34 10.26 17.65 9.33
N LEU A 35 10.35 16.32 9.41
CA LEU A 35 10.16 15.41 8.28
C LEU A 35 8.76 15.60 7.67
N ARG A 36 7.71 15.69 8.50
CA ARG A 36 6.34 15.96 8.01
C ARG A 36 6.29 17.22 7.14
N ASN A 37 6.86 18.32 7.63
CA ASN A 37 6.84 19.60 6.93
C ASN A 37 7.67 19.56 5.63
N GLU A 38 8.78 18.83 5.62
CA GLU A 38 9.60 18.61 4.42
C GLU A 38 8.83 17.85 3.34
N ILE A 39 8.14 16.77 3.70
CA ILE A 39 7.29 16.01 2.77
C ILE A 39 6.19 16.89 2.18
N ILE A 40 5.45 17.61 3.01
CA ILE A 40 4.36 18.50 2.56
C ILE A 40 4.89 19.60 1.64
N THR A 41 6.06 20.17 1.95
CA THR A 41 6.63 21.27 1.17
C THR A 41 7.16 20.81 -0.19
N ASN A 42 7.81 19.65 -0.24
CA ASN A 42 8.53 19.19 -1.43
C ASN A 42 7.67 18.31 -2.36
N ILE A 43 6.73 17.56 -1.79
CA ILE A 43 5.91 16.58 -2.52
C ILE A 43 4.45 17.03 -2.55
N GLY A 44 3.93 17.47 -1.41
CA GLY A 44 2.53 17.88 -1.24
C GLY A 44 1.80 17.04 -0.21
N SER A 45 0.50 17.26 -0.11
CA SER A 45 -0.40 16.52 0.78
C SER A 45 -1.71 16.22 0.08
N LEU A 46 -2.39 15.16 0.51
CA LEU A 46 -3.75 14.90 0.06
C LEU A 46 -4.70 16.05 0.50
N PRO A 47 -5.71 16.38 -0.32
CA PRO A 47 -6.75 17.32 0.09
C PRO A 47 -7.61 16.72 1.21
N SER A 48 -8.02 17.56 2.15
CA SER A 48 -8.93 17.14 3.23
C SER A 48 -10.37 17.03 2.74
N GLY A 49 -11.04 15.91 3.04
CA GLY A 49 -12.45 15.70 2.73
C GLY A 49 -12.74 14.39 2.02
N GLU A 50 -14.02 14.18 1.69
CA GLU A 50 -14.46 13.02 0.92
C GLU A 50 -14.22 13.22 -0.58
N LEU A 51 -14.11 12.13 -1.33
CA LEU A 51 -13.75 12.17 -2.75
C LEU A 51 -14.65 13.12 -3.55
N ALA A 52 -15.97 13.10 -3.28
CA ALA A 52 -16.95 13.94 -3.98
C ALA A 52 -16.72 15.45 -3.79
N ASP A 53 -16.06 15.85 -2.70
CA ASP A 53 -15.81 17.26 -2.36
C ASP A 53 -14.50 17.78 -2.98
N VAL A 54 -13.53 16.89 -3.21
CA VAL A 54 -12.15 17.28 -3.56
C VAL A 54 -11.73 16.90 -4.98
N ILE A 55 -12.47 16.02 -5.63
CA ILE A 55 -12.09 15.48 -6.95
C ILE A 55 -12.25 16.52 -8.06
N ASP A 56 -11.27 16.56 -8.98
CA ASP A 56 -11.45 17.22 -10.26
C ASP A 56 -12.35 16.37 -11.17
N THR A 57 -13.63 16.72 -11.22
CA THR A 57 -14.63 16.04 -12.06
C THR A 57 -14.36 16.16 -13.57
N GLN A 58 -13.51 17.10 -14.01
CA GLN A 58 -13.11 17.23 -15.42
C GLN A 58 -12.01 16.24 -15.79
N ASN A 59 -11.20 15.78 -14.82
CA ASN A 59 -10.08 14.87 -15.03
C ASN A 59 -9.88 13.89 -13.86
N ILE A 60 -10.91 13.06 -13.60
CA ILE A 60 -10.93 12.12 -12.46
C ILE A 60 -9.69 11.22 -12.42
N HIS A 61 -9.32 10.61 -13.56
CA HIS A 61 -8.20 9.67 -13.59
C HIS A 61 -6.85 10.36 -13.41
N GLY A 62 -6.65 11.53 -14.05
CA GLY A 62 -5.41 12.29 -13.88
C GLY A 62 -5.27 12.80 -12.44
N TRP A 63 -6.37 13.22 -11.81
CA TRP A 63 -6.38 13.63 -10.42
C TRP A 63 -6.09 12.48 -9.46
N LEU A 64 -6.70 11.30 -9.66
CA LEU A 64 -6.39 10.11 -8.86
C LEU A 64 -4.93 9.70 -9.02
N GLN A 65 -4.41 9.73 -10.26
CA GLN A 65 -3.00 9.44 -10.51
C GLN A 65 -2.08 10.42 -9.79
N SER A 66 -2.39 11.71 -9.75
CA SER A 66 -1.56 12.67 -9.01
C SER A 66 -1.62 12.43 -7.50
N GLN A 67 -2.75 11.97 -6.95
CA GLN A 67 -2.83 11.59 -5.54
C GLN A 67 -2.01 10.33 -5.24
N ILE A 68 -2.01 9.34 -6.13
CA ILE A 68 -1.14 8.15 -6.05
C ILE A 68 0.34 8.58 -6.03
N ASP A 69 0.72 9.46 -6.95
CA ASP A 69 2.09 9.96 -7.05
C ASP A 69 2.52 10.69 -5.76
N ILE A 70 1.61 11.43 -5.09
CA ILE A 70 1.89 12.10 -3.81
C ILE A 70 2.19 11.07 -2.73
N VAL A 71 1.30 10.09 -2.51
CA VAL A 71 1.43 9.17 -1.37
C VAL A 71 2.57 8.17 -1.55
N GLU A 72 2.83 7.72 -2.78
CA GLU A 72 3.92 6.78 -3.07
C GLU A 72 5.30 7.46 -2.99
N LYS A 73 5.46 8.67 -3.53
CA LYS A 73 6.71 9.45 -3.38
C LYS A 73 6.96 9.83 -1.93
N SER A 74 5.90 10.19 -1.20
CA SER A 74 5.99 10.46 0.24
C SER A 74 6.49 9.21 0.97
N PHE A 75 5.96 8.04 0.64
CA PHE A 75 6.34 6.81 1.30
C PHE A 75 7.82 6.48 1.11
N SER A 76 8.33 6.49 -0.13
CA SER A 76 9.75 6.22 -0.39
C SER A 76 10.66 7.23 0.29
N THR A 77 10.35 8.53 0.15
CA THR A 77 11.13 9.62 0.78
C THR A 77 11.16 9.52 2.30
N ILE A 78 10.03 9.17 2.93
CA ILE A 78 9.95 8.97 4.39
C ILE A 78 10.86 7.82 4.79
N VAL A 79 10.74 6.66 4.14
CA VAL A 79 11.52 5.47 4.50
C VAL A 79 13.02 5.72 4.32
N GLU A 80 13.44 6.33 3.21
CA GLU A 80 14.83 6.69 2.96
C GLU A 80 15.36 7.66 4.02
N ASN A 81 14.62 8.73 4.35
CA ASN A 81 15.01 9.68 5.39
C ASN A 81 15.16 9.02 6.76
N LEU A 82 14.25 8.11 7.13
CA LEU A 82 14.30 7.40 8.40
C LEU A 82 15.55 6.50 8.47
N LEU A 83 15.89 5.80 7.39
CA LEU A 83 17.11 5.00 7.30
C LEU A 83 18.37 5.87 7.44
N GLU A 84 18.42 7.02 6.77
CA GLU A 84 19.53 7.98 6.87
C GLU A 84 19.70 8.54 8.30
N LYS A 85 18.59 8.74 9.01
CA LYS A 85 18.57 9.18 10.42
C LYS A 85 18.87 8.04 11.41
N GLY A 86 19.12 6.83 10.94
CA GLY A 86 19.60 5.70 11.74
C GLY A 86 18.50 4.76 12.25
N VAL A 87 17.26 4.89 11.79
CA VAL A 87 16.24 3.85 12.00
C VAL A 87 16.69 2.61 11.26
N SER A 88 16.72 1.45 11.91
CA SER A 88 17.19 0.25 11.24
C SER A 88 16.13 -0.29 10.29
N LYS A 89 16.56 -0.87 9.17
CA LYS A 89 15.67 -1.60 8.25
C LYS A 89 14.87 -2.70 8.97
N SER A 90 15.47 -3.38 9.96
CA SER A 90 14.79 -4.37 10.78
C SER A 90 13.65 -3.78 11.61
N ASP A 91 13.80 -2.57 12.15
CA ASP A 91 12.74 -1.91 12.91
C ASP A 91 11.55 -1.55 12.02
N LEU A 92 11.82 -1.11 10.78
CA LEU A 92 10.79 -0.84 9.79
C LEU A 92 10.05 -2.13 9.41
N ILE A 93 10.78 -3.20 9.08
CA ILE A 93 10.19 -4.50 8.75
C ILE A 93 9.32 -5.01 9.91
N GLN A 94 9.81 -4.96 11.14
CA GLN A 94 9.06 -5.38 12.31
C GLN A 94 7.79 -4.54 12.49
N TRP A 95 7.88 -3.21 12.30
CA TRP A 95 6.72 -2.33 12.41
C TRP A 95 5.66 -2.65 11.36
N PHE A 96 6.04 -2.92 10.10
CA PHE A 96 5.09 -3.33 9.07
C PHE A 96 4.44 -4.69 9.40
N GLU A 97 5.22 -5.65 9.90
CA GLU A 97 4.70 -6.94 10.34
C GLU A 97 3.71 -6.81 11.52
N ASP A 98 4.03 -5.99 12.53
CA ASP A 98 3.15 -5.71 13.66
C ASP A 98 1.85 -5.02 13.21
N ASN A 99 1.92 -4.11 12.24
CA ASN A 99 0.72 -3.49 11.68
C ASN A 99 -0.13 -4.46 10.86
N GLY A 100 0.49 -5.42 10.16
CA GLY A 100 -0.22 -6.52 9.52
C GLY A 100 -1.09 -7.31 10.51
N LYS A 101 -0.60 -7.50 11.74
CA LYS A 101 -1.33 -8.20 12.81
C LYS A 101 -2.55 -7.42 13.34
N ASN A 102 -2.64 -6.12 13.07
CA ASN A 102 -3.76 -5.27 13.50
C ASN A 102 -4.94 -5.29 12.53
N PHE A 103 -4.83 -5.97 11.38
CA PHE A 103 -5.96 -6.19 10.48
C PHE A 103 -6.99 -7.12 11.13
N GLU A 104 -8.22 -7.08 10.62
CA GLU A 104 -9.23 -8.10 10.96
C GLU A 104 -8.72 -9.51 10.62
N ILE A 105 -9.21 -10.51 11.35
CA ILE A 105 -8.84 -11.91 11.11
C ILE A 105 -9.55 -12.37 9.84
N ALA A 106 -8.79 -12.81 8.83
CA ALA A 106 -9.35 -13.44 7.65
C ALA A 106 -9.75 -14.89 7.97
N GLU A 107 -10.99 -15.27 7.66
CA GLU A 107 -11.52 -16.61 7.90
C GLU A 107 -11.07 -17.60 6.81
N SER A 108 -10.74 -17.09 5.61
CA SER A 108 -10.33 -17.87 4.44
C SER A 108 -9.13 -17.27 3.70
N GLY A 109 -8.47 -18.08 2.85
CA GLY A 109 -7.41 -17.61 1.96
C GLY A 109 -7.92 -16.56 0.99
N GLU A 110 -9.13 -16.75 0.43
CA GLU A 110 -9.81 -15.76 -0.41
C GLU A 110 -9.99 -14.42 0.32
N GLU A 111 -10.51 -14.43 1.56
CA GLU A 111 -10.71 -13.20 2.33
C GLU A 111 -9.39 -12.48 2.61
N LEU A 112 -8.33 -13.22 2.96
CA LEU A 112 -7.00 -12.63 3.15
C LEU A 112 -6.52 -11.91 1.88
N TYR A 113 -6.69 -12.54 0.71
CA TYR A 113 -6.39 -11.89 -0.57
C TYR A 113 -7.27 -10.66 -0.82
N GLN A 114 -8.56 -10.69 -0.48
CA GLN A 114 -9.45 -9.52 -0.64
C GLN A 114 -9.03 -8.37 0.27
N MET A 115 -8.66 -8.65 1.52
CA MET A 115 -8.15 -7.64 2.45
C MET A 115 -6.86 -7.00 1.93
N PHE A 116 -5.92 -7.84 1.48
CA PHE A 116 -4.67 -7.39 0.86
C PHE A 116 -4.93 -6.52 -0.39
N SER A 117 -5.69 -7.04 -1.34
CA SER A 117 -5.96 -6.36 -2.62
C SER A 117 -6.82 -5.11 -2.44
N GLY A 118 -7.66 -5.05 -1.41
CA GLY A 118 -8.43 -3.86 -1.03
C GLY A 118 -7.57 -2.77 -0.36
N PHE A 119 -6.42 -3.14 0.20
CA PHE A 119 -5.56 -2.22 0.93
C PHE A 119 -4.52 -1.53 0.04
N TYR A 120 -3.81 -2.28 -0.82
CA TYR A 120 -2.66 -1.78 -1.59
C TYR A 120 -3.01 -1.10 -2.94
N LEU A 121 -2.13 -0.17 -3.35
CA LEU A 121 -2.20 0.61 -4.59
C LEU A 121 -1.63 -0.13 -5.82
N ASP A 122 -2.14 -1.33 -6.09
CA ASP A 122 -1.65 -2.22 -7.15
C ASP A 122 -2.13 -1.86 -8.56
N GLY A 123 -2.15 -0.57 -8.88
CA GLY A 123 -2.68 -0.08 -10.15
C GLY A 123 -4.20 -0.24 -10.28
N MET A 124 -4.71 0.07 -11.47
CA MET A 124 -6.12 -0.09 -11.77
C MET A 124 -6.45 -1.58 -12.04
N PRO A 125 -7.69 -2.04 -11.80
CA PRO A 125 -8.07 -3.42 -12.09
C PRO A 125 -7.84 -3.86 -13.54
N CYS A 126 -7.85 -2.93 -14.49
CA CYS A 126 -7.56 -3.20 -15.89
C CYS A 126 -6.09 -3.51 -16.17
N ASP A 127 -5.18 -3.08 -15.29
CA ASP A 127 -3.73 -3.21 -15.50
C ASP A 127 -3.25 -4.63 -15.21
N ARG A 128 -4.03 -5.40 -14.43
CA ARG A 128 -3.71 -6.78 -14.01
C ARG A 128 -2.30 -6.89 -13.39
N ALA A 129 -1.88 -5.84 -12.68
CA ALA A 129 -0.60 -5.79 -11.99
C ALA A 129 -0.51 -6.88 -10.92
N ILE A 130 -1.61 -7.14 -10.21
CA ILE A 130 -1.80 -8.31 -9.36
C ILE A 130 -2.85 -9.23 -9.99
N GLN A 131 -2.55 -10.53 -10.02
CA GLN A 131 -3.42 -11.55 -10.59
C GLN A 131 -3.61 -12.73 -9.62
N PRO A 132 -4.85 -13.02 -9.18
CA PRO A 132 -5.13 -14.23 -8.42
C PRO A 132 -4.91 -15.47 -9.29
N ILE A 133 -4.25 -16.47 -8.72
CA ILE A 133 -3.96 -17.78 -9.31
C ILE A 133 -4.87 -18.84 -8.67
N GLU A 134 -4.98 -18.81 -7.34
CA GLU A 134 -5.78 -19.73 -6.54
C GLU A 134 -6.41 -18.96 -5.38
N LEU A 135 -7.70 -19.15 -5.13
CA LEU A 135 -8.44 -18.56 -4.02
C LEU A 135 -9.34 -19.64 -3.43
N GLU A 136 -8.92 -20.20 -2.30
CA GLU A 136 -9.57 -21.32 -1.63
C GLU A 136 -9.75 -21.00 -0.14
N GLU A 137 -10.46 -21.86 0.59
CA GLU A 137 -10.71 -21.66 2.02
C GLU A 137 -9.41 -21.67 2.85
N ASN A 138 -8.48 -22.58 2.55
CA ASN A 138 -7.26 -22.79 3.33
C ASN A 138 -5.98 -22.34 2.61
N SER A 139 -6.09 -21.81 1.39
CA SER A 139 -4.97 -21.30 0.61
C SER A 139 -5.39 -20.13 -0.28
N ALA A 140 -4.46 -19.23 -0.53
CA ALA A 140 -4.57 -18.27 -1.63
C ALA A 140 -3.20 -18.01 -2.24
N LYS A 141 -3.20 -17.81 -3.55
CA LYS A 141 -2.00 -17.57 -4.34
C LYS A 141 -2.26 -16.50 -5.38
N TRP A 142 -1.36 -15.53 -5.50
CA TRP A 142 -1.47 -14.46 -6.49
C TRP A 142 -0.09 -14.03 -6.98
N ALA A 143 -0.01 -13.59 -8.24
CA ALA A 143 1.20 -13.11 -8.88
C ALA A 143 1.19 -11.59 -9.06
N GLN A 144 2.35 -10.97 -8.88
CA GLN A 144 2.64 -9.62 -9.33
C GLN A 144 3.26 -9.68 -10.73
N ASN A 145 2.44 -9.35 -11.72
CA ASN A 145 2.84 -9.30 -13.12
C ASN A 145 3.54 -7.98 -13.47
N ILE A 146 3.16 -6.90 -12.81
CA ILE A 146 3.68 -5.55 -13.05
C ILE A 146 3.99 -4.92 -11.71
N ASP A 147 5.23 -4.44 -11.57
CA ASP A 147 5.59 -3.57 -10.46
C ASP A 147 5.26 -2.11 -10.82
N VAL A 148 4.29 -1.55 -10.10
CA VAL A 148 3.87 -0.15 -10.23
C VAL A 148 4.50 0.76 -9.18
N HIS A 149 5.18 0.18 -8.18
CA HIS A 149 5.75 0.87 -7.03
C HIS A 149 7.24 1.18 -7.24
N GLY A 150 7.99 0.25 -7.85
CA GLY A 150 9.46 0.37 -7.98
C GLY A 150 9.95 1.67 -8.61
N LYS A 151 9.14 2.33 -9.44
CA LYS A 151 9.46 3.64 -10.05
C LYS A 151 9.63 4.79 -9.03
N TYR A 152 9.18 4.63 -7.79
CA TYR A 152 9.32 5.63 -6.72
C TYR A 152 10.52 5.39 -5.80
N TRP A 153 11.24 4.29 -5.98
CA TRP A 153 12.30 3.82 -5.09
C TRP A 153 13.63 3.73 -5.85
N ASP A 154 14.71 4.19 -5.22
CA ASP A 154 16.05 4.19 -5.83
C ASP A 154 16.59 2.77 -6.10
N ASP A 155 16.20 1.80 -5.26
CA ASP A 155 16.56 0.38 -5.43
C ASP A 155 15.65 -0.39 -6.40
N GLY A 156 14.72 0.31 -7.07
CA GLY A 156 13.75 -0.28 -7.98
C GLY A 156 12.62 -1.06 -7.29
N GLY A 157 12.36 -0.81 -6.00
CA GLY A 157 11.23 -1.38 -5.26
C GLY A 157 11.59 -2.61 -4.41
N ILE A 158 12.88 -2.90 -4.21
CA ILE A 158 13.32 -4.04 -3.40
C ILE A 158 12.89 -3.84 -1.94
N LEU A 159 13.20 -2.70 -1.34
CA LEU A 159 12.80 -2.38 0.02
C LEU A 159 11.29 -2.27 0.17
N TYR A 160 10.59 -1.68 -0.81
CA TYR A 160 9.13 -1.66 -0.83
C TYR A 160 8.54 -3.06 -0.71
N ASN A 161 9.03 -4.01 -1.52
CA ASN A 161 8.56 -5.38 -1.51
C ASN A 161 8.84 -6.09 -0.17
N GLU A 162 9.96 -5.81 0.49
CA GLU A 162 10.24 -6.37 1.81
C GLU A 162 9.27 -5.86 2.88
N LEU A 163 9.00 -4.55 2.91
CA LEU A 163 8.03 -3.94 3.84
C LEU A 163 6.61 -4.45 3.58
N ARG A 164 6.23 -4.55 2.31
CA ARG A 164 4.96 -5.15 1.87
C ARG A 164 4.84 -6.59 2.32
N CYS A 165 5.86 -7.42 2.07
CA CYS A 165 5.87 -8.82 2.50
C CYS A 165 5.78 -8.96 4.03
N ALA A 166 6.39 -8.05 4.79
CA ALA A 166 6.30 -8.04 6.25
C ALA A 166 4.86 -7.82 6.72
N MET A 167 4.15 -6.84 6.15
CA MET A 167 2.75 -6.59 6.49
C MET A 167 1.82 -7.74 6.10
N ILE A 168 2.01 -8.36 4.93
CA ILE A 168 1.25 -9.57 4.55
C ILE A 168 1.54 -10.72 5.52
N ARG A 169 2.81 -10.90 5.93
CA ARG A 169 3.18 -11.93 6.91
C ARG A 169 2.46 -11.72 8.24
N GLY A 170 2.39 -10.49 8.72
CA GLY A 170 1.66 -10.14 9.94
C GLY A 170 0.17 -10.46 9.85
N LEU A 171 -0.48 -10.08 8.75
CA LEU A 171 -1.88 -10.40 8.48
C LEU A 171 -2.11 -11.93 8.44
N ALA A 172 -1.24 -12.66 7.73
CA ALA A 172 -1.32 -14.10 7.64
C ALA A 172 -1.17 -14.78 9.00
N GLU A 173 -0.15 -14.39 9.78
CA GLU A 173 0.07 -14.92 11.13
C GLU A 173 -1.14 -14.69 12.05
N ASN A 174 -1.69 -13.47 12.05
CA ASN A 174 -2.89 -13.13 12.82
C ASN A 174 -4.11 -13.96 12.40
N SER A 175 -4.17 -14.34 11.12
CA SER A 175 -5.27 -15.14 10.55
C SER A 175 -5.03 -16.66 10.60
N GLY A 176 -3.93 -17.11 11.22
CA GLY A 176 -3.59 -18.54 11.29
C GLY A 176 -3.07 -19.14 9.99
N PHE A 177 -2.59 -18.32 9.06
CA PHE A 177 -1.95 -18.72 7.82
C PHE A 177 -0.42 -18.55 7.91
N LYS A 178 0.31 -19.38 7.18
CA LYS A 178 1.72 -19.16 6.85
C LYS A 178 1.81 -18.37 5.57
N PHE A 179 2.74 -17.43 5.49
CA PHE A 179 3.00 -16.64 4.30
C PHE A 179 4.32 -17.05 3.65
N ASN A 180 4.32 -17.12 2.32
CA ASN A 180 5.50 -17.31 1.49
C ASN A 180 5.49 -16.36 0.30
N TYR A 181 6.68 -15.91 -0.11
CA TYR A 181 6.88 -15.10 -1.31
C TYR A 181 8.03 -15.69 -2.12
N ASN A 182 7.79 -15.91 -3.41
CA ASN A 182 8.81 -16.44 -4.32
C ASN A 182 8.62 -15.82 -5.72
N GLU A 183 9.66 -15.13 -6.21
CA GLU A 183 9.73 -14.60 -7.58
C GLU A 183 8.44 -13.91 -8.07
N GLY A 184 7.94 -12.93 -7.30
CA GLY A 184 6.72 -12.19 -7.65
C GLY A 184 5.42 -12.93 -7.34
N THR A 185 5.48 -14.12 -6.77
CA THR A 185 4.30 -14.89 -6.34
C THR A 185 4.16 -14.87 -4.84
N TYR A 186 2.98 -14.51 -4.38
CA TYR A 186 2.57 -14.53 -2.97
C TYR A 186 1.70 -15.75 -2.73
N GLU A 187 1.89 -16.41 -1.59
CA GLU A 187 1.15 -17.60 -1.21
C GLU A 187 0.88 -17.58 0.29
N VAL A 188 -0.37 -17.88 0.67
CA VAL A 188 -0.77 -18.13 2.05
C VAL A 188 -1.40 -19.51 2.18
N THR A 189 -1.08 -20.23 3.24
CA THR A 189 -1.59 -21.60 3.50
C THR A 189 -1.75 -21.85 4.99
N LYS A 190 -2.83 -22.50 5.43
CA LYS A 190 -2.97 -22.98 6.82
C LYS A 190 -2.04 -24.18 7.10
#